data_AF-Q7Y1E0-F1
#
_entry.id   AF-Q7Y1E0-F1
#
_cell.length_a   1.000
_cell.length_b   1.000
_cell.length_c   1.000
_cell.angle_alpha   90.00
_cell.angle_beta   90.00
_cell.angle_gamma   90.00
#
_symmetry.space_group_name_H-M   'P 1'
#
loop_
_entity.id
_entity.type
_entity.pdbx_description
1 polymer ?
#
loop_
_entity_poly.entity_id
_entity_poly.type
_entity_poly.pdbx_seq_one_letter_code
_entity_poly.pdbx_strand_id
1 'polypeptide(L)'
;MVGRALSYKDWQVRCGRNYVDKKLYRCGIKLWRLKGELQAAVRCKMVEILWTMEAKREFFFCSGGLGFTNVALVLFTTWFYSYEWCGGFSINEVAPKLATWARQCI
;
A
#
# COMPACT_ATOMS: atom_id res chain seq x y z
N MET A 1 -13.47 -18.40 25.35
CA MET A 1 -13.47 -17.71 24.04
C MET A 1 -12.57 -18.50 23.10
N VAL A 2 -13.15 -19.27 22.18
CA VAL A 2 -12.39 -20.17 21.30
C VAL A 2 -11.71 -19.31 20.24
N GLY A 3 -10.38 -19.18 20.34
CA GLY A 3 -9.54 -18.59 19.31
C GLY A 3 -9.65 -19.46 18.05
N ARG A 4 -10.49 -19.06 17.11
CA ARG A 4 -10.59 -19.71 15.80
C ARG A 4 -9.20 -19.55 15.15
N ALA A 5 -8.46 -20.64 14.98
CA ALA A 5 -7.22 -20.62 14.22
C ALA A 5 -7.55 -20.08 12.82
N LEU A 6 -7.08 -18.88 12.51
CA LEU A 6 -7.27 -18.30 11.18
C LEU A 6 -6.54 -19.20 10.20
N SER A 7 -7.21 -19.60 9.11
CA SER A 7 -6.50 -20.27 8.02
C SER A 7 -5.36 -19.35 7.55
N TYR A 8 -4.29 -19.92 6.97
CA TYR A 8 -3.16 -19.13 6.50
C TYR A 8 -3.60 -17.97 5.59
N LYS A 9 -4.62 -18.21 4.74
CA LYS A 9 -5.23 -17.21 3.86
C LYS A 9 -5.96 -16.11 4.64
N ASP A 10 -6.73 -16.44 5.68
CA ASP A 10 -7.41 -15.45 6.51
C ASP A 10 -6.43 -14.58 7.29
N TRP A 11 -5.33 -15.19 7.77
CA TRP A 11 -4.24 -14.46 8.43
C TRP A 11 -3.55 -13.49 7.47
N GLN A 12 -3.23 -13.95 6.25
CA GLN A 12 -2.65 -13.11 5.19
C GLN A 12 -3.56 -11.92 4.86
N VAL A 13 -4.86 -12.15 4.63
CA VAL A 13 -5.83 -11.08 4.33
C VAL A 13 -5.91 -10.07 5.47
N ARG A 14 -5.99 -10.54 6.72
CA ARG A 14 -6.10 -9.66 7.90
C ARG A 14 -4.83 -8.84 8.14
N CYS A 15 -3.66 -9.47 8.03
CA CYS A 15 -2.38 -8.79 8.16
C CYS A 15 -2.14 -7.82 7.00
N GLY A 16 -2.48 -8.22 5.77
CA GLY A 16 -2.40 -7.37 4.58
C GLY A 16 -3.25 -6.11 4.73
N ARG A 17 -4.52 -6.26 5.10
CA ARG A 17 -5.42 -5.12 5.38
C ARG A 17 -4.88 -4.21 6.48
N ASN A 18 -4.44 -4.79 7.60
CA ASN A 18 -3.88 -4.02 8.71
C ASN A 18 -2.62 -3.25 8.30
N TYR A 19 -1.78 -3.83 7.43
CA TYR A 19 -0.60 -3.16 6.91
C TYR A 19 -0.98 -1.96 6.04
N VAL A 20 -1.90 -2.12 5.10
CA VAL A 20 -2.40 -1.02 4.26
C VAL A 20 -3.02 0.09 5.13
N ASP A 21 -3.92 -0.24 6.03
CA ASP A 21 -4.62 0.73 6.89
C ASP A 21 -3.69 1.45 7.88
N LYS A 22 -2.76 0.72 8.52
CA LYS A 22 -1.89 1.32 9.55
C LYS A 22 -0.63 1.96 9.00
N LYS A 23 -0.10 1.46 7.88
CA LYS A 23 1.17 1.95 7.31
C LYS A 23 0.91 2.90 6.15
N LEU A 24 0.25 2.43 5.09
CA LEU A 24 0.05 3.20 3.86
C LEU A 24 -0.82 4.44 4.13
N TYR A 25 -2.02 4.27 4.71
CA TYR A 25 -2.93 5.39 4.97
C TYR A 25 -2.33 6.41 5.95
N ARG A 26 -1.76 5.96 7.07
CA ARG A 26 -1.14 6.87 8.05
C ARG A 26 0.06 7.61 7.49
N CYS A 27 0.88 6.98 6.64
CA CYS A 27 1.98 7.65 5.98
C CYS A 27 1.48 8.63 4.91
N GLY A 28 0.46 8.25 4.14
CA GLY A 28 -0.18 9.13 3.16
C GLY A 28 -0.74 10.41 3.77
N ILE A 29 -1.45 10.32 4.91
CA ILE A 29 -1.94 11.50 5.63
C ILE A 29 -0.77 12.40 6.08
N LYS A 30 0.29 11.80 6.62
CA LYS A 30 1.47 12.55 7.07
C LYS A 30 2.19 13.21 5.91
N LEU A 31 2.28 12.56 4.76
CA LEU A 31 2.92 13.09 3.56
C LEU A 31 2.18 14.33 3.04
N TRP A 32 0.85 14.34 3.13
CA TRP A 32 0.03 15.49 2.75
C TRP A 32 0.04 16.62 3.80
N ARG A 33 0.08 16.28 5.10
CA ARG A 33 0.00 17.28 6.19
C ARG A 33 1.33 17.94 6.54
N LEU A 34 2.44 17.23 6.43
CA LEU A 34 3.76 17.72 6.85
C LEU A 34 4.46 18.43 5.68
N LYS A 35 5.30 19.41 6.02
CA LYS A 35 6.12 20.17 5.06
C LYS A 35 7.57 20.22 5.54
N GLY A 36 8.51 20.45 4.62
CA GLY A 36 9.95 20.59 4.93
C GLY A 36 10.62 19.26 5.25
N GLU A 37 11.57 19.24 6.18
CA GLU A 37 12.38 18.05 6.49
C GLU A 37 11.56 16.84 6.98
N LEU A 38 10.49 17.09 7.73
CA LEU A 38 9.58 16.03 8.19
C LEU A 38 8.86 15.35 7.02
N GLN A 39 8.59 16.08 5.94
CA GLN A 39 8.01 15.53 4.72
C GLN A 39 9.00 14.61 4.01
N ALA A 40 10.28 14.97 3.96
CA ALA A 40 11.33 14.14 3.37
C ALA A 40 11.49 12.80 4.11
N ALA A 41 11.49 12.82 5.45
CA ALA A 41 11.54 11.59 6.25
C ALA A 41 10.31 10.69 6.03
N VAL A 42 9.13 11.28 5.86
CA VAL A 42 7.89 10.52 5.57
C VAL A 42 7.88 10.01 4.14
N ARG A 43 8.44 10.75 3.17
CA ARG A 43 8.65 10.29 1.79
C ARG A 43 9.49 9.02 1.77
N CYS A 44 10.64 8.99 2.44
CA CYS A 44 11.48 7.79 2.49
C CYS A 44 10.71 6.58 3.04
N LYS A 45 9.91 6.78 4.09
CA LYS A 45 9.02 5.73 4.64
C LYS A 45 7.94 5.28 3.66
N MET A 46 7.37 6.21 2.89
CA MET A 46 6.36 5.89 1.88
C MET A 46 6.96 5.03 0.76
N VAL A 47 8.16 5.40 0.28
CA VAL A 47 8.92 4.62 -0.71
C VAL A 47 9.22 3.22 -0.20
N GLU A 48 9.67 3.08 1.06
CA GLU A 48 9.93 1.78 1.69
C GLU A 48 8.67 0.92 1.79
N ILE A 49 7.52 1.52 2.12
CA ILE A 49 6.23 0.81 2.16
C ILE A 49 5.87 0.30 0.76
N LEU A 50 5.94 1.16 -0.27
CA LEU A 50 5.63 0.78 -1.65
C LEU A 50 6.54 -0.35 -2.16
N TRP A 51 7.83 -0.25 -1.86
CA TRP A 51 8.80 -1.30 -2.20
C TRP A 51 8.49 -2.63 -1.46
N THR A 52 8.17 -2.56 -0.17
CA THR A 52 7.78 -3.76 0.60
C THR A 52 6.54 -4.43 0.02
N MET A 53 5.57 -3.64 -0.43
CA MET A 53 4.36 -4.15 -1.05
C MET A 53 4.62 -4.80 -2.40
N GLU A 54 5.51 -4.24 -3.21
CA GLU A 54 5.93 -4.86 -4.45
C GLU A 54 6.75 -6.14 -4.23
N ALA A 55 7.66 -6.15 -3.26
CA ALA A 55 8.46 -7.32 -2.92
C ALA A 55 7.60 -8.47 -2.39
N LYS A 56 6.58 -8.17 -1.59
CA LYS A 56 5.65 -9.16 -1.02
C LYS A 56 4.33 -9.21 -1.78
N ARG A 57 4.38 -9.11 -3.10
CA ARG A 57 3.17 -9.04 -3.95
C ARG A 57 2.20 -10.19 -3.66
N GLU A 58 2.68 -11.42 -3.57
CA GLU A 58 1.85 -12.60 -3.31
C GLU A 58 1.10 -12.56 -1.96
N PHE A 59 1.62 -11.80 -1.00
CA PHE A 59 0.99 -11.61 0.31
C PHE A 59 -0.17 -10.61 0.26
N PHE A 60 -0.07 -9.60 -0.60
CA PHE A 60 -1.06 -8.52 -0.72
C PHE A 60 -2.07 -8.76 -1.84
N PHE A 61 -1.62 -9.37 -2.94
CA PHE A 61 -2.38 -9.56 -4.17
C PHE A 61 -2.73 -11.03 -4.33
N CYS A 62 -4.02 -11.34 -4.23
CA CYS A 62 -4.51 -12.68 -4.48
C CYS A 62 -4.31 -13.04 -5.96
N SER A 63 -3.58 -14.13 -6.24
CA SER A 63 -3.39 -14.67 -7.59
C SER A 63 -4.71 -15.28 -8.08
N GLY A 64 -5.61 -14.47 -8.64
CA GLY A 64 -6.88 -14.96 -9.19
C GLY A 64 -8.05 -13.98 -9.25
N GLY A 65 -7.88 -12.71 -8.85
CA GLY A 65 -8.92 -11.68 -8.97
C GLY A 65 -8.87 -10.61 -7.88
N LEU A 66 -9.88 -9.75 -7.82
CA LEU A 66 -10.05 -8.74 -6.75
C LEU A 66 -10.41 -9.42 -5.41
N GLY A 67 -9.41 -9.94 -4.69
CA GLY A 67 -9.58 -10.37 -3.30
C GLY A 67 -9.88 -9.19 -2.37
N PHE A 68 -10.33 -9.46 -1.14
CA PHE A 68 -10.72 -8.43 -0.16
C PHE A 68 -9.60 -7.40 0.12
N THR A 69 -8.35 -7.84 0.18
CA THR A 69 -7.17 -6.95 0.30
C THR A 69 -7.00 -6.03 -0.91
N ASN A 70 -7.35 -6.51 -2.11
CA ASN A 70 -7.24 -5.73 -3.34
C ASN A 70 -8.23 -4.57 -3.35
N VAL A 71 -9.45 -4.74 -2.83
CA VAL A 71 -10.45 -3.64 -2.76
C VAL A 71 -9.94 -2.47 -1.92
N ALA A 72 -9.37 -2.76 -0.75
CA ALA A 72 -8.79 -1.73 0.10
C ALA A 72 -7.66 -0.99 -0.63
N LEU A 73 -6.84 -1.72 -1.38
CA LEU A 73 -5.70 -1.16 -2.07
C LEU A 73 -6.08 -0.35 -3.33
N VAL A 74 -7.12 -0.75 -4.06
CA VAL A 74 -7.68 -0.01 -5.20
C VAL A 74 -8.18 1.36 -4.76
N LEU A 75 -8.76 1.50 -3.57
CA LEU A 75 -9.11 2.83 -3.05
C LEU A 75 -7.89 3.74 -2.92
N PHE A 76 -6.71 3.18 -2.59
CA PHE A 76 -5.47 3.95 -2.48
C PHE A 76 -4.79 4.23 -3.81
N THR A 77 -5.09 3.50 -4.89
CA THR A 77 -4.49 3.81 -6.21
C THR A 77 -4.95 5.18 -6.72
N THR A 78 -6.15 5.63 -6.35
CA THR A 78 -6.61 7.01 -6.65
C THR A 78 -5.76 8.09 -5.99
N TRP A 79 -5.14 7.78 -4.84
CA TRP A 79 -4.27 8.71 -4.10
C TRP A 79 -2.81 8.66 -4.55
N PHE A 80 -2.44 7.74 -5.44
CA PHE A 80 -1.08 7.60 -5.93
C PHE A 80 -0.58 8.89 -6.58
N TYR A 81 -1.41 9.54 -7.39
CA TYR A 81 -1.08 10.84 -7.97
C TYR A 81 -0.79 11.90 -6.91
N SER A 82 -1.58 11.96 -5.85
CA SER A 82 -1.35 12.87 -4.73
C SER A 82 -0.05 12.55 -3.99
N TYR A 83 0.30 11.27 -3.84
CA TYR A 83 1.56 10.87 -3.21
C TYR A 83 2.78 11.21 -4.07
N GLU A 84 2.70 11.05 -5.40
CA GLU A 84 3.74 11.47 -6.32
C GLU A 84 3.95 12.98 -6.25
N TRP A 85 2.86 13.76 -6.28
CA TRP A 85 2.92 15.22 -6.20
C TRP A 85 3.45 15.72 -4.85
N CYS A 86 2.92 15.21 -3.74
CA CYS A 86 3.34 15.62 -2.40
C CYS A 86 4.73 15.07 -2.02
N GLY A 87 5.12 13.92 -2.57
CA GLY A 87 6.38 13.26 -2.23
C GLY A 87 7.52 13.57 -3.19
N GLY A 88 7.24 14.06 -4.40
CA GLY A 88 8.25 14.30 -5.43
C GLY A 88 8.98 13.02 -5.88
N PHE A 89 8.29 11.89 -5.89
CA PHE A 89 8.79 10.60 -6.40
C PHE A 89 7.79 10.05 -7.42
N SER A 90 8.23 9.14 -8.31
CA SER A 90 7.31 8.39 -9.16
C SER A 90 7.10 6.97 -8.62
N ILE A 91 5.85 6.56 -8.54
CA ILE A 91 5.45 5.20 -8.18
C ILE A 91 5.83 4.22 -9.29
N ASN A 92 5.88 4.67 -10.55
CA ASN A 92 6.36 3.83 -11.66
C ASN A 92 7.83 3.45 -11.50
N GLU A 93 8.65 4.35 -10.93
CA GLU A 93 10.09 4.11 -10.71
C GLU A 93 10.31 3.30 -9.42
N VAL A 94 9.59 3.63 -8.36
CA VAL A 94 9.74 2.98 -7.05
C VAL A 94 9.14 1.57 -7.05
N ALA A 95 7.98 1.40 -7.69
CA ALA A 95 7.23 0.15 -7.66
C ALA A 95 6.51 -0.15 -9.00
N PRO A 96 7.24 -0.49 -10.08
CA PRO A 96 6.70 -0.62 -11.43
C PRO A 96 5.58 -1.66 -11.57
N LYS A 97 5.68 -2.81 -10.88
CA LYS A 97 4.64 -3.85 -10.92
C LYS A 97 3.40 -3.43 -10.16
N LEU A 98 3.56 -2.65 -9.08
CA LEU A 98 2.45 -2.08 -8.33
C LEU A 98 1.72 -1.03 -9.17
N ALA A 99 2.46 -0.17 -9.86
CA ALA A 99 1.89 0.81 -10.78
C ALA A 99 1.15 0.15 -11.95
N THR A 100 1.72 -0.92 -12.52
CA THR A 100 1.07 -1.71 -13.58
C THR A 100 -0.22 -2.36 -13.07
N TRP A 101 -0.18 -2.95 -11.88
CA TRP A 101 -1.37 -3.52 -11.26
C TRP A 101 -2.44 -2.46 -10.97
N ALA A 102 -2.04 -1.28 -10.49
CA ALA A 102 -2.97 -0.19 -10.22
C ALA A 102 -3.71 0.26 -11.48
N ARG A 103 -3.02 0.31 -12.63
CA ARG A 103 -3.62 0.59 -13.94
C ARG A 103 -4.58 -0.49 -14.42
N GLN A 104 -4.35 -1.75 -14.05
CA GLN A 104 -5.26 -2.86 -14.39
C GLN A 104 -6.55 -2.86 -13.56
N CYS A 105 -6.57 -2.11 -12.45
CA CYS A 105 -7.69 -2.08 -11.51
C CYS A 105 -8.62 -0.88 -11.70
N ILE A 106 -8.23 0.11 -12.51
CA ILE A 106 -9.05 1.27 -12.92
C ILE A 106 -9.67 0.95 -14.27
#